data_AF-A0A7Y2MR90-F1
#
_entry.id   AF-A0A7Y2MR90-F1
#
_cell.length_a   1.000
_cell.length_b   1.000
_cell.length_c   1.000
_cell.angle_alpha   90.00
_cell.angle_beta   90.00
_cell.angle_gamma   90.00
#
_symmetry.space_group_name_H-M   'P 1'
#
loop_
_entity.id
_entity.type
_entity.pdbx_description
1 polymer ?
#
loop_
_entity_poly.entity_id
_entity_poly.type
_entity_poly.pdbx_seq_one_letter_code
_entity_poly.pdbx_strand_id
1 'polypeptide(L)'
;MKKLIICLLAIQFMACSNEDTGPIEMEEEEEEMEITIDGDYTGTWDDNIYTSFPISAKISESRKDFYSGPFFYSQNGSFVPCCMDTGDNGSISFEVKGDSIINFQYDQDLQFYMGGCPGLYKGSGTINSNGWLLIDFTGDDCDGTHVGGKIVLRK
;
A
#
# COMPACT_ATOMS: atom_id res chain seq x y z
N MET A 1 -33.89 -56.25 -28.08
CA MET A 1 -32.74 -55.43 -27.67
C MET A 1 -32.55 -55.58 -26.16
N LYS A 2 -31.61 -56.45 -25.77
CA LYS A 2 -31.12 -56.70 -24.40
C LYS A 2 -29.94 -57.68 -24.54
N LYS A 3 -28.75 -57.29 -24.07
CA LYS A 3 -27.92 -58.04 -23.13
C LYS A 3 -26.52 -57.41 -23.03
N LEU A 4 -26.24 -56.97 -21.81
CA LEU A 4 -24.94 -56.70 -21.23
C LEU A 4 -24.17 -58.03 -21.09
N ILE A 5 -22.91 -58.10 -21.53
CA ILE A 5 -21.94 -59.11 -21.06
C ILE A 5 -20.61 -58.41 -20.83
N ILE A 6 -20.21 -58.42 -19.56
CA ILE A 6 -18.90 -58.07 -19.02
C ILE A 6 -17.94 -59.23 -19.32
N CYS A 7 -16.75 -58.95 -19.85
CA CYS A 7 -15.62 -59.88 -19.77
C CYS A 7 -14.36 -59.14 -19.33
N LEU A 8 -13.82 -59.69 -18.25
CA LEU A 8 -12.70 -59.22 -17.45
C LEU A 8 -11.37 -59.74 -18.04
N LEU A 9 -10.34 -58.90 -17.91
CA LEU A 9 -8.90 -59.21 -17.80
C LEU A 9 -8.17 -60.00 -18.89
N ALA A 10 -7.18 -59.34 -19.49
CA ALA A 10 -5.84 -59.92 -19.65
C ALA A 10 -4.79 -58.81 -19.54
N ILE A 11 -4.11 -58.79 -18.40
CA ILE A 11 -2.89 -58.03 -18.15
C ILE A 11 -1.79 -58.64 -19.04
N GLN A 12 -1.14 -57.83 -19.87
CA GLN A 12 0.18 -58.15 -20.40
C GLN A 12 1.12 -56.97 -20.13
N PHE A 13 2.02 -57.19 -19.17
CA PHE A 13 3.26 -56.45 -19.02
C PHE A 13 4.30 -57.05 -19.99
N MET A 14 4.78 -56.24 -20.93
CA MET A 14 6.12 -56.29 -21.55
C MET A 14 6.43 -54.86 -22.00
N ALA A 15 7.09 -54.05 -21.18
CA ALA A 15 8.55 -53.88 -21.13
C ALA A 15 9.12 -53.08 -22.33
N CYS A 16 9.28 -51.77 -22.05
CA CYS A 16 10.32 -50.81 -22.46
C CYS A 16 10.73 -50.64 -23.94
N SER A 17 10.48 -49.45 -24.48
CA SER A 17 11.44 -48.78 -25.37
C SER A 17 11.25 -47.25 -25.33
N ASN A 18 12.32 -46.57 -24.92
CA ASN A 18 12.59 -45.12 -24.94
C ASN A 18 11.84 -44.24 -23.92
N GLU A 19 12.36 -44.24 -22.69
CA GLU A 19 12.21 -43.11 -21.77
C GLU A 19 13.13 -41.98 -22.22
N ASP A 20 12.60 -41.05 -23.01
CA ASP A 20 13.15 -39.70 -23.15
C ASP A 20 12.22 -38.74 -22.41
N THR A 21 12.06 -38.98 -21.11
CA THR A 21 11.46 -38.02 -20.19
C THR A 21 12.51 -36.99 -19.89
N GLY A 22 12.55 -35.96 -20.73
CA GLY A 22 13.18 -34.69 -20.38
C GLY A 22 12.65 -34.19 -19.03
N PRO A 23 13.41 -33.35 -18.31
CA PRO A 23 12.96 -32.80 -17.04
C PRO A 23 11.62 -32.12 -17.26
N ILE A 24 10.59 -32.57 -16.57
CA ILE A 24 9.36 -31.78 -16.42
C ILE A 24 9.77 -30.60 -15.55
N GLU A 25 10.03 -29.46 -16.19
CA GLU A 25 10.15 -28.17 -15.52
C GLU A 25 8.78 -27.93 -14.86
N MET A 26 8.73 -28.20 -13.55
CA MET A 26 7.63 -27.75 -12.72
C MET A 26 7.78 -26.24 -12.68
N GLU A 27 6.96 -25.52 -13.45
CA GLU A 27 6.77 -24.09 -13.29
C GLU A 27 6.30 -23.88 -11.84
N GLU A 28 7.21 -23.39 -10.99
CA GLU A 28 6.87 -22.91 -9.66
C GLU A 28 5.95 -21.70 -9.88
N GLU A 29 4.64 -21.88 -9.65
CA GLU A 29 3.71 -20.76 -9.58
C GLU A 29 4.21 -19.85 -8.45
N GLU A 30 4.82 -18.72 -8.80
CA GLU A 30 5.20 -17.69 -7.86
C GLU A 30 3.91 -17.22 -7.17
N GLU A 31 3.76 -17.56 -5.89
CA GLU A 31 2.65 -17.13 -5.07
C GLU A 31 2.74 -15.59 -4.94
N GLU A 32 1.96 -14.87 -5.76
CA GLU A 32 1.87 -13.40 -5.68
C GLU A 32 1.39 -13.03 -4.27
N MET A 33 2.31 -12.53 -3.45
CA MET A 33 1.97 -12.03 -2.12
C MET A 33 1.06 -10.81 -2.29
N GLU A 34 -0.23 -10.97 -1.98
CA GLU A 34 -1.19 -9.88 -2.01
C GLU A 34 -0.91 -8.91 -0.85
N ILE A 35 -0.32 -7.75 -1.16
CA ILE A 35 -0.05 -6.70 -0.17
C ILE A 35 -1.37 -6.00 0.20
N THR A 36 -1.84 -6.19 1.43
CA THR A 36 -3.01 -5.46 1.95
C THR A 36 -2.64 -4.05 2.41
N ILE A 37 -3.15 -3.04 1.71
CA ILE A 37 -2.89 -1.62 1.97
C ILE A 37 -3.77 -1.05 3.09
N ASP A 38 -4.97 -1.58 3.32
CA ASP A 38 -5.85 -1.12 4.39
C ASP A 38 -5.23 -1.29 5.78
N GLY A 39 -5.19 -0.23 6.58
CA GLY A 39 -4.79 -0.32 7.98
C GLY A 39 -4.33 0.98 8.63
N ASP A 40 -3.80 0.81 9.83
CA ASP A 40 -3.26 1.88 10.66
C ASP A 40 -1.74 1.96 10.41
N TYR A 41 -1.26 3.13 9.98
CA TYR A 41 0.15 3.36 9.64
C TYR A 41 0.77 4.41 10.55
N THR A 42 2.05 4.21 10.88
CA THR A 42 2.91 5.19 11.56
C THR A 42 4.14 5.47 10.72
N GLY A 43 4.71 6.67 10.83
CA GLY A 43 5.73 7.07 9.88
C GLY A 43 6.46 8.34 10.20
N THR A 44 7.26 8.76 9.22
CA THR A 44 7.99 10.02 9.25
C THR A 44 7.68 10.84 8.02
N TRP A 45 7.71 12.15 8.23
CA TRP A 45 7.71 13.19 7.22
C TRP A 45 9.06 13.91 7.26
N ASP A 46 9.69 14.07 6.10
CA ASP A 46 10.98 14.73 5.92
C ASP A 46 10.91 15.67 4.71
N ASP A 47 11.38 16.92 4.83
CA ASP A 47 11.51 17.88 3.72
C ASP A 47 12.56 18.96 4.04
N ASN A 48 12.49 20.12 3.37
CA ASN A 48 13.38 21.26 3.58
C ASN A 48 13.12 22.06 4.87
N ILE A 49 11.98 21.86 5.55
CA ILE A 49 11.55 22.57 6.76
C ILE A 49 11.62 21.64 7.97
N TYR A 50 11.10 20.43 7.83
CA TYR A 50 10.94 19.44 8.88
C TYR A 50 11.81 18.21 8.63
N THR A 51 12.44 17.69 9.68
CA THR A 51 13.22 16.46 9.63
C THR A 51 12.66 15.45 10.60
N SER A 52 12.34 14.25 10.09
CA SER A 52 11.86 13.09 10.81
C SER A 52 10.64 13.41 11.69
N PHE A 53 9.73 14.21 11.15
CA PHE A 53 8.53 14.63 11.85
C PHE A 53 7.56 13.44 11.97
N PRO A 54 7.11 13.07 13.18
CA PRO A 54 6.29 11.89 13.38
C PRO A 54 4.88 12.09 12.84
N ILE A 55 4.40 11.13 12.07
CA ILE A 55 3.07 11.13 11.47
C ILE A 55 2.38 9.77 11.65
N SER A 56 1.07 9.76 11.48
CA SER A 56 0.31 8.52 11.32
C SER A 56 -0.90 8.74 10.42
N ALA A 57 -1.41 7.65 9.84
CA ALA A 57 -2.57 7.68 8.95
C ALA A 57 -3.40 6.42 9.11
N LYS A 58 -4.73 6.55 9.02
CA LYS A 58 -5.62 5.39 8.88
C LYS A 58 -6.04 5.32 7.43
N ILE A 59 -5.69 4.25 6.75
CA ILE A 59 -5.84 4.13 5.30
C ILE A 59 -6.85 3.02 5.02
N SER A 60 -7.83 3.32 4.17
CA SER A 60 -8.81 2.34 3.70
C SER A 60 -9.09 2.52 2.22
N GLU A 61 -9.35 1.43 1.51
CA GLU A 61 -9.83 1.46 0.13
C GLU A 61 -11.26 2.05 0.12
N SER A 62 -11.44 3.21 -0.51
CA SER A 62 -12.77 3.83 -0.64
C SER A 62 -13.45 3.51 -1.98
N ARG A 63 -12.66 3.14 -2.98
CA ARG A 63 -13.09 2.46 -4.21
C ARG A 63 -11.88 1.71 -4.78
N LYS A 64 -12.12 0.78 -5.70
CA LYS A 64 -11.07 -0.03 -6.32
C LYS A 64 -9.81 0.79 -6.67
N ASP A 65 -8.67 0.35 -6.13
CA ASP A 65 -7.33 0.91 -6.33
C ASP A 65 -7.17 2.37 -5.84
N PHE A 66 -8.12 2.90 -5.06
CA PHE A 66 -8.10 4.24 -4.50
C PHE A 66 -8.26 4.19 -2.99
N TYR A 67 -7.28 4.75 -2.29
CA TYR A 67 -7.16 4.69 -0.85
C TYR A 67 -7.26 6.08 -0.26
N SER A 68 -7.88 6.18 0.90
CA SER A 68 -8.03 7.44 1.62
C SER A 68 -8.24 7.23 3.11
N GLY A 69 -7.98 8.28 3.87
CA GLY A 69 -8.41 8.36 5.26
C GLY A 69 -7.73 9.48 6.03
N PRO A 70 -7.90 9.51 7.36
CA PRO A 70 -7.38 10.58 8.19
C PRO A 70 -5.86 10.53 8.33
N PHE A 71 -5.26 11.71 8.47
CA PHE A 71 -3.84 11.92 8.65
C PHE A 71 -3.58 12.72 9.93
N PHE A 72 -2.53 12.37 10.68
CA PHE A 72 -2.24 12.94 11.98
C PHE A 72 -0.78 13.36 12.07
N TYR A 73 -0.55 14.55 12.62
CA TYR A 73 0.75 14.98 13.11
C TYR A 73 0.95 14.41 14.51
N SER A 74 1.76 13.37 14.63
CA SER A 74 1.76 12.45 15.77
C SER A 74 2.77 12.79 16.85
N GLN A 75 3.04 14.08 17.06
CA GLN A 75 3.92 14.55 18.14
C GLN A 75 3.40 14.16 19.53
N ASN A 76 2.07 14.03 19.67
CA ASN A 76 1.40 13.66 20.92
C ASN A 76 1.09 12.14 21.03
N GLY A 77 1.52 11.34 20.05
CA GLY A 77 1.20 9.92 19.92
C GLY A 77 0.52 9.58 18.60
N SER A 78 0.60 8.30 18.21
CA SER A 78 -0.02 7.81 16.98
C SER A 78 -1.54 7.95 17.03
N PHE A 79 -2.13 8.43 15.93
CA PHE A 79 -3.58 8.65 15.77
C PHE A 79 -4.16 9.63 16.80
N VAL A 80 -3.31 10.50 17.35
CA VAL A 80 -3.71 11.61 18.22
C VAL A 80 -3.35 12.91 17.48
N PRO A 81 -4.30 13.83 17.31
CA PRO A 81 -4.01 15.08 16.61
C PRO A 81 -3.05 15.98 17.40
N CYS A 82 -2.25 16.76 16.67
CA CYS A 82 -1.39 17.80 17.27
C CYS A 82 -2.14 19.13 17.45
N CYS A 83 -1.39 20.12 17.94
CA CYS A 83 -1.67 21.52 17.62
C CYS A 83 -3.00 22.05 18.16
N MET A 84 -3.43 21.51 19.31
CA MET A 84 -4.71 21.80 19.97
C MET A 84 -5.93 21.42 19.14
N ASP A 85 -5.74 20.66 18.05
CA ASP A 85 -6.85 20.18 17.25
C ASP A 85 -7.59 19.04 17.95
N THR A 86 -8.86 18.91 17.59
CA THR A 86 -9.76 17.88 18.11
C THR A 86 -10.21 16.90 17.03
N GLY A 87 -10.04 17.26 15.76
CA GLY A 87 -10.22 16.39 14.60
C GLY A 87 -8.88 15.86 14.09
N ASP A 88 -8.94 15.10 13.00
CA ASP A 88 -7.76 14.70 12.24
C ASP A 88 -7.00 15.95 11.75
N ASN A 89 -5.70 15.85 11.50
CA ASN A 89 -4.91 16.99 11.00
C ASN A 89 -4.99 17.14 9.46
N GLY A 90 -6.06 16.62 8.88
CA GLY A 90 -6.28 16.52 7.45
C GLY A 90 -6.51 15.10 6.96
N SER A 91 -6.50 14.94 5.64
CA SER A 91 -6.79 13.67 4.97
C SER A 91 -5.79 13.32 3.89
N ILE A 92 -5.39 12.06 3.84
CA ILE A 92 -4.57 11.48 2.78
C ILE A 92 -5.47 10.80 1.74
N SER A 93 -5.11 10.88 0.48
CA SER A 93 -5.66 10.06 -0.59
C SER A 93 -4.62 9.72 -1.67
N PHE A 94 -4.77 8.57 -2.33
CA PHE A 94 -3.91 8.17 -3.44
C PHE A 94 -4.53 7.03 -4.25
N GLU A 95 -4.01 6.83 -5.46
CA GLU A 95 -4.32 5.68 -6.32
C GLU A 95 -3.13 4.72 -6.38
N VAL A 96 -3.41 3.45 -6.58
CA VAL A 96 -2.38 2.41 -6.73
C VAL A 96 -2.46 1.76 -8.10
N LYS A 97 -1.30 1.53 -8.72
CA LYS A 97 -1.16 0.76 -9.95
C LYS A 97 0.02 -0.18 -9.82
N GLY A 98 -0.25 -1.45 -9.51
CA GLY A 98 0.80 -2.39 -9.13
C GLY A 98 1.45 -1.98 -7.82
N ASP A 99 2.76 -1.81 -7.81
CA ASP A 99 3.53 -1.30 -6.67
C ASP A 99 3.62 0.23 -6.61
N SER A 100 3.04 0.94 -7.57
CA SER A 100 3.19 2.39 -7.70
C SER A 100 2.02 3.12 -7.04
N ILE A 101 2.36 4.12 -6.20
CA ILE A 101 1.42 5.10 -5.66
C ILE A 101 1.42 6.29 -6.61
N ILE A 102 0.25 6.63 -7.16
CA ILE A 102 0.07 7.78 -8.04
C ILE A 102 -1.01 8.69 -7.49
N ASN A 103 -1.04 9.94 -7.98
CA ASN A 103 -2.04 10.92 -7.59
C ASN A 103 -2.16 11.08 -6.06
N PHE A 104 -1.03 10.97 -5.34
CA PHE A 104 -1.03 11.18 -3.90
C PHE A 104 -1.40 12.64 -3.60
N GLN A 105 -2.28 12.81 -2.64
CA GLN A 105 -2.69 14.09 -2.10
C GLN A 105 -2.81 14.01 -0.58
N TYR A 106 -2.29 15.02 0.11
CA TYR A 106 -2.62 15.29 1.51
C TYR A 106 -3.23 16.70 1.60
N ASP A 107 -4.48 16.74 2.03
CA ASP A 107 -5.22 17.97 2.33
C ASP A 107 -5.07 18.24 3.83
N GLN A 108 -4.16 19.15 4.19
CA GLN A 108 -3.90 19.53 5.58
C GLN A 108 -5.00 20.44 6.09
N ASP A 109 -5.46 20.15 7.31
CA ASP A 109 -6.35 21.01 8.08
C ASP A 109 -5.85 21.07 9.53
N LEU A 110 -5.23 22.19 9.89
CA LEU A 110 -4.83 22.50 11.26
C LEU A 110 -5.57 23.74 11.70
N GLN A 111 -6.77 23.55 12.27
CA GLN A 111 -7.69 24.65 12.51
C GLN A 111 -7.13 25.67 13.52
N PHE A 112 -6.39 25.19 14.52
CA PHE A 112 -5.91 25.99 15.64
C PHE A 112 -4.43 26.37 15.56
N TYR A 113 -3.67 25.79 14.64
CA TYR A 113 -2.27 26.15 14.42
C TYR A 113 -2.19 27.50 13.70
N MET A 114 -1.51 28.47 14.31
CA MET A 114 -1.34 29.84 13.77
C MET A 114 -2.64 30.57 13.35
N GLY A 115 -3.79 30.18 13.90
CA GLY A 115 -5.09 30.72 13.51
C GLY A 115 -5.70 30.11 12.25
N GLY A 116 -5.19 28.95 11.82
CA GLY A 116 -5.62 28.18 10.66
C GLY A 116 -4.47 27.99 9.69
N CYS A 117 -4.12 26.74 9.40
CA CYS A 117 -3.02 26.40 8.49
C CYS A 117 -3.47 25.33 7.48
N PRO A 118 -4.34 25.67 6.52
CA PRO A 118 -4.67 24.77 5.44
C PRO A 118 -3.45 24.59 4.53
N GLY A 119 -3.25 23.38 4.03
CA GLY A 119 -2.16 23.06 3.14
C GLY A 119 -2.56 22.01 2.13
N LEU A 120 -1.86 21.99 1.00
CA LEU A 120 -2.09 21.01 -0.07
C LEU A 120 -0.77 20.44 -0.54
N TYR A 121 -0.64 19.13 -0.40
CA TYR A 121 0.56 18.38 -0.76
C TYR A 121 0.21 17.36 -1.82
N LYS A 122 1.07 17.24 -2.83
CA LYS A 122 0.88 16.34 -3.97
C LYS A 122 2.16 15.58 -4.27
N GLY A 123 2.01 14.36 -4.78
CA GLY A 123 3.15 13.49 -4.97
C GLY A 123 2.84 12.16 -5.63
N SER A 124 3.80 11.27 -5.51
CA SER A 124 3.75 9.89 -5.98
C SER A 124 4.76 9.06 -5.19
N GLY A 125 4.69 7.75 -5.33
CA GLY A 125 5.51 6.87 -4.52
C GLY A 125 5.47 5.42 -4.95
N THR A 126 5.91 4.55 -4.05
CA THR A 126 5.93 3.10 -4.24
C THR A 126 5.53 2.39 -2.95
N ILE A 127 5.00 1.19 -3.10
CA ILE A 127 4.75 0.23 -2.05
C ILE A 127 5.90 -0.78 -2.12
N ASN A 128 6.69 -0.90 -1.06
CA ASN A 128 7.77 -1.89 -1.05
C ASN A 128 7.27 -3.29 -0.67
N SER A 129 8.17 -4.29 -0.75
CA SER A 129 7.86 -5.68 -0.39
C SER A 129 7.43 -5.92 1.06
N ASN A 130 7.63 -4.94 1.95
CA ASN A 130 7.17 -4.98 3.34
C ASN A 130 5.81 -4.30 3.53
N GLY A 131 5.16 -3.86 2.44
CA GLY A 131 3.92 -3.10 2.46
C GLY A 131 4.07 -1.66 2.98
N TRP A 132 5.28 -1.11 2.98
CA TRP A 132 5.50 0.29 3.38
C TRP A 132 5.18 1.22 2.23
N LEU A 133 4.56 2.35 2.54
CA LEU A 133 4.28 3.40 1.57
C LEU A 133 5.43 4.41 1.62
N LEU A 134 6.14 4.54 0.49
CA LEU A 134 7.25 5.46 0.29
C LEU A 134 6.80 6.53 -0.70
N ILE A 135 6.57 7.77 -0.24
CA ILE A 135 5.95 8.81 -1.04
C ILE A 135 6.87 10.02 -1.10
N ASP A 136 7.20 10.47 -2.31
CA ASP A 136 7.83 11.77 -2.53
C ASP A 136 6.73 12.81 -2.79
N PHE A 137 6.85 14.01 -2.20
CA PHE A 137 5.84 15.05 -2.32
C PHE A 137 6.43 16.47 -2.38
N THR A 138 5.57 17.40 -2.80
CA THR A 138 5.74 18.85 -2.63
C THR A 138 4.40 19.46 -2.25
N GLY A 139 4.40 20.60 -1.58
CA GLY A 139 3.19 21.30 -1.23
C GLY A 139 3.47 22.65 -0.61
N ASP A 140 2.40 23.35 -0.26
CA ASP A 140 2.45 24.62 0.43
C ASP A 140 1.46 24.60 1.59
N ASP A 141 1.86 25.23 2.70
CA ASP A 141 0.97 25.55 3.81
C ASP A 141 1.32 26.93 4.41
N CYS A 142 0.93 27.19 5.67
CA CYS A 142 1.22 28.45 6.35
C CYS A 142 2.69 28.62 6.80
N ASP A 143 3.45 27.53 6.95
CA ASP A 143 4.88 27.56 7.28
C ASP A 143 5.73 27.81 6.02
N GLY A 144 5.21 27.48 4.84
CA GLY A 144 5.75 27.90 3.55
C GLY A 144 5.71 26.80 2.49
N THR A 145 6.68 26.84 1.56
CA THR A 145 6.81 25.85 0.49
C THR A 145 7.66 24.66 0.95
N HIS A 146 7.09 23.47 0.81
CA HIS A 146 7.69 22.19 1.09
C HIS A 146 8.18 21.52 -0.20
N VAL A 147 9.49 21.27 -0.28
CA VAL A 147 10.17 20.69 -1.45
C VAL A 147 11.11 19.57 -1.03
N GLY A 148 11.30 18.61 -1.93
CA GLY A 148 12.11 17.41 -1.64
C GLY A 148 11.49 16.54 -0.54
N GLY A 149 10.17 16.61 -0.39
CA GLY A 149 9.44 15.96 0.68
C GLY A 149 9.39 14.44 0.52
N LYS A 150 9.49 13.73 1.65
CA LYS A 150 9.41 12.27 1.75
C LYS A 150 8.53 11.86 2.92
N ILE A 151 7.61 10.96 2.66
CA ILE A 151 6.79 10.27 3.65
C ILE A 151 7.16 8.79 3.62
N VAL A 152 7.37 8.20 4.80
CA VAL A 152 7.52 6.76 4.97
C VAL A 152 6.51 6.27 5.99
N LEU A 153 5.52 5.51 5.53
CA LEU A 153 4.46 4.92 6.37
C LEU A 153 4.65 3.41 6.50
N ARG A 154 4.57 2.92 7.74
CA ARG A 154 4.74 1.52 8.14
C ARG A 154 3.53 1.07 8.95
N LYS A 155 3.01 -0.11 8.59
CA LYS A 155 1.88 -0.75 9.24
C LYS A 155 2.30 -1.46 10.53
#